data_AF-A0A4Q3A679-F1
#
_entry.id   AF-A0A4Q3A679-F1
#
_cell.length_a   1.000
_cell.length_b   1.000
_cell.length_c   1.000
_cell.angle_alpha   90.00
_cell.angle_beta   90.00
_cell.angle_gamma   90.00
#
_symmetry.space_group_name_H-M   'P 1'
#
loop_
_entity.id
_entity.type
_entity.pdbx_description
1 polymer ?
#
loop_
_entity_poly.entity_id
_entity_poly.type
_entity_poly.pdbx_seq_one_letter_code
_entity_poly.pdbx_strand_id
1 'polypeptide(L)'
;TSGRIEDADIARLSAIGVAHIINLALDDHPEALTDEGAKLAAAGIRYSHIPVPFDAPDDGHYRAFADALETDDASVHVHCIMNWRVAAFFYRYHREHGMAEPQARALMERQWSPEVSDNPAAPQWAQFIRQ
;
A
#
# COMPACT_ATOMS: atom_id res chain seq x y z
N THR A 1 -0.66 0.69 -8.16
CA THR A 1 -1.07 0.12 -6.86
C THR A 1 -1.97 -1.07 -7.07
N SER A 2 -1.98 -2.05 -6.17
CA SER A 2 -2.82 -3.25 -6.28
C SER A 2 -3.11 -3.92 -4.94
N GLY A 3 -3.95 -4.96 -4.96
CA GLY A 3 -3.95 -6.01 -3.95
C GLY A 3 -2.75 -6.94 -4.10
N ARG A 4 -2.90 -8.19 -3.64
CA ARG A 4 -1.79 -9.17 -3.63
C ARG A 4 -1.18 -9.32 -5.02
N ILE A 5 0.12 -9.53 -5.05
CA ILE A 5 0.85 -9.84 -6.28
C ILE A 5 1.20 -11.33 -6.29
N GLU A 6 1.21 -11.90 -7.48
CA GLU A 6 1.57 -13.29 -7.74
C GLU A 6 2.88 -13.34 -8.55
N ASP A 7 3.48 -14.52 -8.69
CA ASP A 7 4.72 -14.70 -9.45
C ASP A 7 4.64 -14.09 -10.87
N ALA A 8 3.49 -14.23 -11.53
CA ALA A 8 3.26 -13.70 -12.86
C ALA A 8 3.15 -12.16 -12.91
N ASP A 9 2.90 -11.48 -11.79
CA ASP A 9 2.83 -10.02 -11.71
C ASP A 9 4.22 -9.38 -11.74
N ILE A 10 5.26 -10.05 -11.22
CA ILE A 10 6.63 -9.52 -11.18
C ILE A 10 7.12 -9.15 -12.58
N ALA A 11 6.96 -10.05 -13.54
CA ALA A 11 7.32 -9.81 -14.93
C ALA A 11 6.47 -8.69 -15.57
N ARG A 12 5.18 -8.61 -15.22
CA ARG A 12 4.27 -7.58 -15.73
C ARG A 12 4.61 -6.19 -15.19
N LEU A 13 4.93 -6.09 -13.90
CA LEU A 13 5.35 -4.85 -13.24
C LEU A 13 6.69 -4.37 -13.81
N SER A 14 7.66 -5.27 -13.98
CA SER A 14 8.94 -4.95 -14.64
C SER A 14 8.72 -4.44 -16.07
N ALA A 15 7.83 -5.06 -16.86
CA ALA A 15 7.54 -4.68 -18.24
C ALA A 15 6.92 -3.29 -18.39
N ILE A 16 6.22 -2.78 -17.37
CA ILE A 16 5.69 -1.41 -17.35
C ILE A 16 6.64 -0.40 -16.69
N GLY A 17 7.87 -0.82 -16.40
CA GLY A 17 8.93 0.03 -15.88
C GLY A 17 8.90 0.27 -14.38
N VAL A 18 8.15 -0.53 -13.60
CA VAL A 18 8.23 -0.48 -12.12
C VAL A 18 9.64 -0.86 -11.70
N ALA A 19 10.26 0.01 -10.91
CA ALA A 19 11.63 -0.15 -10.43
C ALA A 19 11.70 -0.34 -8.91
N HIS A 20 10.61 -0.07 -8.20
CA HIS A 20 10.51 -0.23 -6.75
C HIS A 20 9.11 -0.69 -6.36
N ILE A 21 9.04 -1.68 -5.48
CA ILE A 21 7.80 -2.16 -4.87
C ILE A 21 7.80 -1.89 -3.37
N ILE A 22 6.68 -1.36 -2.89
CA ILE A 22 6.40 -1.17 -1.47
C ILE A 22 5.26 -2.12 -1.07
N ASN A 23 5.56 -3.09 -0.21
CA ASN A 23 4.57 -4.04 0.31
C ASN A 23 4.12 -3.64 1.72
N LEU A 24 2.81 -3.39 1.88
CA LEU A 24 2.19 -3.02 3.16
C LEU A 24 1.54 -4.21 3.90
N ALA A 25 1.55 -5.40 3.32
CA ALA A 25 0.98 -6.60 3.92
C ALA A 25 1.93 -7.24 4.95
N LEU A 26 1.36 -8.04 5.85
CA LEU A 26 2.15 -8.92 6.72
C LEU A 26 2.62 -10.14 5.92
N ASP A 27 3.85 -10.60 6.18
CA ASP A 27 4.44 -11.76 5.52
C ASP A 27 3.76 -13.08 5.88
N ASP A 28 3.14 -13.15 7.07
CA ASP A 28 2.45 -14.32 7.58
C ASP A 28 1.00 -14.44 7.05
N HIS A 29 0.57 -13.51 6.20
CA HIS A 29 -0.74 -13.59 5.58
C HIS A 29 -0.79 -14.82 4.64
N PRO A 30 -1.82 -15.68 4.70
CA PRO A 30 -1.90 -16.89 3.86
C PRO A 30 -1.84 -16.64 2.35
N GLU A 31 -2.16 -15.42 1.94
CA GLU A 31 -2.14 -14.97 0.53
C GLU A 31 -0.88 -14.15 0.16
N ALA A 32 0.07 -14.00 1.08
CA ALA A 32 1.35 -13.34 0.80
C ALA A 32 2.19 -14.22 -0.14
N LEU A 33 2.95 -13.56 -1.02
CA LEU A 33 3.83 -14.26 -1.93
C LEU A 33 5.07 -14.75 -1.17
N THR A 34 5.30 -16.08 -1.18
CA THR A 34 6.51 -16.65 -0.59
C THR A 34 7.76 -16.08 -1.26
N ASP A 35 8.73 -15.67 -0.44
CA ASP A 35 10.03 -15.11 -0.85
C ASP A 35 9.92 -13.89 -1.78
N GLU A 36 8.86 -13.08 -1.63
CA GLU A 36 8.58 -11.91 -2.48
C GLU A 36 9.81 -11.03 -2.72
N GLY A 37 10.50 -10.62 -1.64
CA GLY A 37 11.69 -9.78 -1.74
C GLY A 37 12.83 -10.42 -2.54
N ALA A 38 13.02 -11.74 -2.43
CA ALA A 38 14.06 -12.44 -3.19
C ALA A 38 13.71 -12.52 -4.69
N LYS A 39 12.44 -12.74 -5.01
CA LYS A 39 11.95 -12.78 -6.40
C LYS A 39 12.05 -11.40 -7.07
N LEU A 40 11.74 -10.33 -6.33
CA LEU A 40 11.87 -8.97 -6.81
C LEU A 40 13.33 -8.57 -7.01
N ALA A 41 14.21 -8.94 -6.07
CA ALA A 41 15.65 -8.73 -6.22
C ALA A 41 16.21 -9.46 -7.46
N ALA A 42 15.77 -10.69 -7.72
CA ALA A 42 16.14 -11.44 -8.93
C ALA A 42 15.64 -10.77 -10.23
N ALA A 43 14.55 -10.03 -10.17
CA ALA A 43 14.02 -9.23 -11.27
C ALA A 43 14.62 -7.82 -11.37
N GLY A 44 15.57 -7.47 -10.49
CA GLY A 44 16.18 -6.13 -10.44
C GLY A 44 15.24 -5.03 -9.93
N ILE A 45 14.16 -5.40 -9.25
CA ILE A 45 13.18 -4.47 -8.66
C ILE A 45 13.56 -4.24 -7.20
N ARG A 46 13.71 -2.97 -6.79
CA ARG A 46 13.90 -2.62 -5.37
C ARG A 46 12.68 -3.03 -4.56
N TYR A 47 12.87 -3.37 -3.30
CA TYR A 47 11.81 -3.82 -2.42
C TYR A 47 11.89 -3.13 -1.05
N SER A 48 10.79 -2.52 -0.63
CA SER A 48 10.60 -2.02 0.73
C SER A 48 9.40 -2.72 1.35
N HIS A 49 9.64 -3.40 2.47
CA HIS A 49 8.58 -4.06 3.22
C HIS A 49 8.24 -3.25 4.47
N ILE A 50 6.97 -2.86 4.57
CA ILE A 50 6.45 -2.05 5.66
C ILE A 50 5.22 -2.80 6.21
N PRO A 51 5.41 -3.81 7.06
CA PRO A 51 4.32 -4.65 7.53
C PRO A 51 3.33 -3.81 8.36
N VAL A 52 2.12 -3.60 7.84
CA VAL A 52 1.06 -2.85 8.56
C VAL A 52 0.01 -3.83 9.11
N PRO A 53 -0.09 -4.00 10.44
CA PRO A 53 -1.18 -4.73 11.06
C PRO A 53 -2.52 -4.16 10.62
N PHE A 54 -3.41 -5.01 10.11
CA PHE A 54 -4.67 -4.51 9.54
C PHE A 54 -5.60 -3.93 10.62
N ASP A 55 -5.50 -4.42 11.84
CA ASP A 55 -6.30 -4.01 13.00
C ASP A 55 -5.66 -2.88 13.82
N ALA A 56 -4.41 -2.50 13.52
CA ALA A 56 -3.68 -1.47 14.25
C ALA A 56 -2.74 -0.65 13.34
N PRO A 57 -3.26 0.09 12.33
CA PRO A 57 -2.46 1.06 11.58
C PRO A 57 -2.09 2.26 12.47
N ASP A 58 -0.90 2.83 12.28
CA ASP A 58 -0.42 3.99 13.03
C ASP A 58 0.44 4.96 12.18
N ASP A 59 0.78 6.11 12.78
CA ASP A 59 1.61 7.15 12.15
C ASP A 59 3.04 6.72 11.84
N GLY A 60 3.60 5.75 12.59
CA GLY A 60 4.92 5.20 12.30
C GLY A 60 4.91 4.46 10.97
N HIS A 61 3.89 3.63 10.73
CA HIS A 61 3.70 2.96 9.45
C HIS A 61 3.51 3.96 8.31
N TYR A 62 2.71 5.01 8.53
CA TYR A 62 2.47 6.04 7.51
C TYR A 62 3.75 6.79 7.12
N ARG A 63 4.56 7.21 8.11
CA ARG A 63 5.83 7.89 7.85
C ARG A 63 6.81 7.00 7.09
N ALA A 64 6.95 5.73 7.51
CA ALA A 64 7.79 4.78 6.79
C ALA A 64 7.34 4.61 5.33
N PHE A 65 6.03 4.62 5.07
CA PHE A 65 5.48 4.58 3.71
C PHE A 65 5.81 5.85 2.93
N ALA A 66 5.58 7.03 3.50
CA ALA A 66 5.87 8.30 2.84
C ALA A 66 7.36 8.42 2.52
N ASP A 67 8.23 8.12 3.49
CA ASP A 67 9.69 8.09 3.31
C ASP A 67 10.09 7.13 2.18
N ALA A 68 9.53 5.91 2.14
CA ALA A 68 9.82 4.93 1.10
C ALA A 68 9.30 5.37 -0.28
N LEU A 69 8.15 6.04 -0.34
CA LEU A 69 7.55 6.54 -1.58
C LEU A 69 8.35 7.73 -2.16
N GLU A 70 8.95 8.55 -1.28
CA GLU A 70 9.71 9.74 -1.64
C GLU A 70 11.22 9.49 -1.77
N THR A 71 11.70 8.28 -1.45
CA THR A 71 13.13 7.94 -1.44
C THR A 71 13.79 8.15 -2.81
N ASP A 72 13.09 7.87 -3.91
CA ASP A 72 13.64 8.03 -5.26
C ASP A 72 12.58 8.40 -6.31
N ASP A 73 13.03 9.01 -7.41
CA ASP A 73 12.18 9.41 -8.55
C ASP A 73 11.74 8.22 -9.44
N ALA A 74 11.85 6.98 -8.96
CA ALA A 74 11.54 5.83 -9.80
C ALA A 74 10.03 5.51 -9.83
N SER A 75 9.63 4.68 -10.78
CA SER A 75 8.26 4.19 -10.87
C SER A 75 8.00 3.20 -9.74
N VAL A 76 7.22 3.63 -8.75
CA VAL A 76 6.89 2.86 -7.55
C VAL A 76 5.53 2.16 -7.71
N HIS A 77 5.47 0.88 -7.34
CA HIS A 77 4.20 0.17 -7.16
C HIS A 77 3.99 -0.23 -5.70
N VAL A 78 2.92 0.28 -5.10
CA VAL A 78 2.54 -0.04 -3.72
C VAL A 78 1.41 -1.06 -3.73
N HIS A 79 1.52 -2.11 -2.93
CA HIS A 79 0.46 -3.11 -2.79
C HIS A 79 0.25 -3.57 -1.34
N CYS A 80 -0.85 -4.28 -1.12
CA CYS A 80 -1.08 -5.10 0.06
C CYS A 80 -1.85 -6.35 -0.36
N ILE A 81 -2.79 -6.86 0.46
CA ILE A 81 -3.65 -8.01 0.05
C ILE A 81 -4.88 -7.55 -0.74
N MET A 82 -5.65 -6.60 -0.17
CA MET A 82 -6.94 -6.15 -0.73
C MET A 82 -6.90 -4.74 -1.33
N ASN A 83 -5.72 -4.12 -1.42
CA ASN A 83 -5.52 -2.70 -1.79
C ASN A 83 -6.12 -1.68 -0.80
N TRP A 84 -6.62 -2.13 0.35
CA TRP A 84 -7.29 -1.29 1.36
C TRP A 84 -6.31 -0.41 2.15
N ARG A 85 -5.21 -1.01 2.65
CA ARG A 85 -4.12 -0.28 3.31
C ARG A 85 -3.56 0.80 2.40
N VAL A 86 -3.29 0.42 1.15
CA VAL A 86 -2.73 1.28 0.12
C VAL A 86 -3.66 2.46 -0.14
N ALA A 87 -4.95 2.22 -0.34
CA ALA A 87 -5.94 3.26 -0.55
C ALA A 87 -6.00 4.27 0.62
N ALA A 88 -5.95 3.78 1.87
CA ALA A 88 -5.96 4.64 3.05
C ALA A 88 -4.66 5.44 3.23
N PHE A 89 -3.51 4.84 2.93
CA PHE A 89 -2.20 5.51 2.99
C PHE A 89 -2.08 6.59 1.91
N PHE A 90 -2.49 6.29 0.66
CA PHE A 90 -2.55 7.30 -0.39
C PHE A 90 -3.59 8.39 -0.11
N TYR A 91 -4.70 8.09 0.56
CA TYR A 91 -5.62 9.13 1.03
C TYR A 91 -4.88 10.14 1.91
N ARG A 92 -4.21 9.69 2.98
CA ARG A 92 -3.44 10.58 3.86
C ARG A 92 -2.35 11.34 3.11
N TYR A 93 -1.57 10.63 2.28
CA TYR A 93 -0.52 11.23 1.47
C TYR A 93 -1.03 12.35 0.55
N HIS A 94 -2.13 12.09 -0.17
CA HIS A 94 -2.74 13.09 -1.03
C HIS A 94 -3.25 14.30 -0.24
N ARG A 95 -3.85 14.08 0.94
CA ARG A 95 -4.33 15.16 1.81
C ARG A 95 -3.18 16.03 2.31
N GLU A 96 -2.08 15.41 2.75
CA GLU A 96 -0.86 16.10 3.19
C GLU A 96 -0.23 16.92 2.05
N HIS A 97 -0.29 16.40 0.83
CA HIS A 97 0.19 17.07 -0.38
C HIS A 97 -0.82 18.03 -1.02
N GLY A 98 -1.83 18.46 -0.27
CA GLY A 98 -2.75 19.55 -0.66
C GLY A 98 -3.91 19.14 -1.57
N MET A 99 -4.13 17.84 -1.83
CA MET A 99 -5.32 17.38 -2.55
C MET A 99 -6.58 17.66 -1.73
N ALA A 100 -7.61 18.18 -2.40
CA ALA A 100 -8.90 18.46 -1.78
C ALA A 100 -9.51 17.16 -1.21
N GLU A 101 -10.17 17.28 -0.05
CA GLU A 101 -10.70 16.14 0.69
C GLU A 101 -11.63 15.26 -0.15
N PRO A 102 -12.62 15.82 -0.87
CA PRO A 102 -13.55 15.00 -1.65
C PRO A 102 -12.84 14.26 -2.79
N GLN A 103 -11.76 14.83 -3.32
CA GLN A 103 -10.98 14.22 -4.40
C GLN A 103 -10.14 13.05 -3.88
N ALA A 104 -9.40 13.25 -2.78
CA ALA A 104 -8.62 12.19 -2.15
C ALA A 104 -9.54 11.04 -1.69
N ARG A 105 -10.69 11.39 -1.09
CA ARG A 105 -11.71 10.43 -0.67
C ARG A 105 -12.23 9.60 -1.84
N ALA A 106 -12.61 10.24 -2.94
CA ALA A 106 -13.11 9.55 -4.12
C ALA A 106 -12.09 8.56 -4.72
N LEU A 107 -10.79 8.77 -4.54
CA LEU A 107 -9.76 7.80 -4.94
C LEU A 107 -9.72 6.59 -4.00
N MET A 108 -9.77 6.82 -2.68
CA MET A 108 -9.79 5.75 -1.67
C MET A 108 -11.04 4.85 -1.82
N GLU A 109 -12.20 5.48 -2.00
CA GLU A 109 -13.51 4.82 -2.05
C GLU A 109 -13.71 3.94 -3.29
N ARG A 110 -12.84 4.05 -4.30
CA ARG A 110 -12.78 3.07 -5.40
C ARG A 110 -12.39 1.67 -4.92
N GLN A 111 -11.64 1.59 -3.82
CA GLN A 111 -11.21 0.32 -3.23
C GLN A 111 -12.09 -0.06 -2.05
N TRP A 112 -12.28 0.87 -1.11
CA TRP A 112 -13.18 0.70 0.03
C TRP A 112 -13.38 2.01 0.79
N SER A 113 -14.39 2.05 1.66
CA SER A 113 -14.62 3.17 2.59
C SER A 113 -14.65 2.64 4.03
N PRO A 114 -13.65 2.98 4.87
CA PRO A 114 -13.60 2.53 6.26
C PRO A 114 -14.79 2.97 7.12
N GLU A 115 -15.45 4.07 6.75
CA GLU A 115 -16.54 4.66 7.55
C GLU A 115 -17.88 3.95 7.37
N VAL A 116 -18.03 3.13 6.32
CA VAL A 116 -19.26 2.39 6.01
C VAL A 116 -19.03 0.90 5.80
N SER A 117 -17.79 0.42 5.91
CA SER A 117 -17.46 -1.01 5.81
C SER A 117 -17.97 -1.78 7.03
N ASP A 118 -18.41 -3.01 6.79
CA ASP A 118 -18.78 -3.99 7.82
C ASP A 118 -17.59 -4.77 8.38
N ASN A 119 -16.36 -4.50 7.90
CA ASN A 119 -15.17 -5.15 8.40
C ASN A 119 -14.91 -4.74 9.87
N PRO A 120 -14.67 -5.70 10.80
CA PRO A 120 -14.44 -5.39 12.21
C PRO A 120 -13.26 -4.46 12.52
N ALA A 121 -12.26 -4.39 11.63
CA ALA A 121 -11.11 -3.51 11.75
C ALA A 121 -11.31 -2.14 11.08
N ALA A 122 -12.43 -1.93 10.38
CA ALA A 122 -12.72 -0.66 9.69
C ALA A 122 -12.72 0.58 10.61
N PRO A 123 -13.20 0.52 11.88
CA PRO A 123 -13.15 1.67 12.78
C PRO A 123 -11.74 2.24 13.00
N GLN A 124 -10.72 1.37 13.07
CA GLN A 124 -9.32 1.76 13.25
C GLN A 124 -8.80 2.49 12.02
N TRP A 125 -9.20 2.06 10.82
CA TRP A 125 -8.88 2.75 9.57
C TRP A 125 -9.62 4.08 9.44
N ALA A 126 -10.89 4.16 9.85
CA ALA A 126 -11.64 5.41 9.88
C ALA A 126 -11.01 6.42 10.84
N GLN A 127 -10.46 5.97 11.98
CA GLN A 127 -9.68 6.82 12.89
C GLN A 127 -8.34 7.24 12.26
N PHE A 128 -7.62 6.30 11.66
CA PHE A 128 -6.30 6.53 11.06
C PHE A 128 -6.34 7.60 9.96
N ILE A 129 -7.34 7.58 9.07
CA ILE A 129 -7.42 8.56 7.97
C ILE A 129 -7.84 9.97 8.42
N ARG A 130 -8.32 10.14 9.65
CA ARG A 130 -8.71 11.46 10.19
C ARG A 130 -7.55 12.24 10.81
N GLN A 131 -6.38 11.63 10.93
CA GLN A 131 -5.16 12.20 11.49
C GLN A 131 -4.38 12.97 10.41
#